data_AF-A0A368PRU2-F1
#
_entry.id   AF-A0A368PRU2-F1
#
_cell.length_a   1.000
_cell.length_b   1.000
_cell.length_c   1.000
_cell.angle_alpha   90.00
_cell.angle_beta   90.00
_cell.angle_gamma   90.00
#
_symmetry.space_group_name_H-M   'P 1'
#
loop_
_entity.id
_entity.type
_entity.pdbx_description
1 polymer ?
#
loop_
_entity_poly.entity_id
_entity_poly.type
_entity_poly.pdbx_seq_one_letter_code
_entity_poly.pdbx_strand_id
1 'polypeptide(L)'
;MATPHILLVDDSCVDRLVASRLLRSCNIRVTAMEGPKQALKFLYMKSPRFNHLPVVIACTEDILERIKKCLDGGAKDYVIKPIKVVNVPYLLSYI
;
A
#
# COMPACT_ATOMS: atom_id res chain seq x y z
N MET A 1 -14.88 -13.66 8.00
CA MET A 1 -13.60 -12.96 8.22
C MET A 1 -13.47 -11.84 7.20
N ALA A 2 -13.03 -10.65 7.60
CA ALA A 2 -12.89 -9.53 6.66
C ALA A 2 -11.72 -9.80 5.71
N THR A 3 -11.93 -9.62 4.39
CA THR A 3 -10.85 -9.78 3.41
C THR A 3 -9.82 -8.66 3.60
N PRO A 4 -8.53 -8.98 3.78
CA PRO A 4 -7.47 -7.99 3.92
C PRO A 4 -7.45 -7.05 2.71
N HIS A 5 -7.21 -5.76 2.93
CA HIS A 5 -7.22 -4.78 1.85
C HIS A 5 -6.08 -3.78 2.02
N ILE A 6 -5.24 -3.69 0.98
CA ILE A 6 -4.05 -2.86 0.92
C ILE A 6 -4.27 -1.70 -0.08
N LEU A 7 -3.81 -0.51 0.31
CA LEU A 7 -3.67 0.64 -0.57
C LEU A 7 -2.23 0.67 -1.12
N LEU A 8 -2.03 0.18 -2.33
CA LEU A 8 -0.75 0.17 -3.02
C LEU A 8 -0.52 1.53 -3.70
N VAL A 9 0.58 2.21 -3.36
CA VAL A 9 0.95 3.51 -3.96
C VAL A 9 2.26 3.34 -4.70
N ASP A 10 2.25 3.57 -6.01
CA ASP A 10 3.39 3.32 -6.90
C ASP A 10 3.24 4.12 -8.21
N ASP A 11 4.24 4.91 -8.58
CA ASP A 11 4.26 5.73 -9.80
C ASP A 11 4.50 4.93 -11.09
N SER A 12 5.19 3.79 -10.99
CA SER A 12 5.42 2.87 -12.10
C SER A 12 4.16 2.04 -12.36
N CYS A 13 3.54 2.25 -13.53
CA CYS A 13 2.35 1.52 -13.93
C CYS A 13 2.59 -0.01 -14.04
N VAL A 14 3.80 -0.41 -14.44
CA VAL A 14 4.19 -1.82 -14.55
C VAL A 14 4.34 -2.44 -13.16
N ASP A 15 5.08 -1.79 -12.25
CA ASP A 15 5.26 -2.30 -10.89
C ASP A 15 3.94 -2.39 -10.15
N ARG A 16 3.11 -1.34 -10.29
CA ARG A 16 1.76 -1.28 -9.74
C ARG A 16 0.91 -2.46 -10.23
N LEU A 17 0.99 -2.81 -11.51
CA LEU A 17 0.28 -3.95 -12.09
C LEU A 17 0.78 -5.29 -11.55
N VAL A 18 2.10 -5.48 -11.52
CA VAL A 18 2.74 -6.73 -11.05
C VAL A 18 2.43 -6.97 -9.58
N ALA A 19 2.63 -5.97 -8.72
CA ALA A 19 2.32 -6.05 -7.31
C ALA A 19 0.82 -6.26 -7.06
N SER A 20 -0.04 -5.56 -7.80
CA SER A 20 -1.50 -5.75 -7.68
C SER A 20 -1.92 -7.18 -8.02
N ARG A 21 -1.34 -7.78 -9.06
CA ARG A 21 -1.62 -9.18 -9.44
C ARG A 21 -1.15 -10.15 -8.37
N LEU A 22 0.06 -9.98 -7.85
CA LEU A 22 0.62 -10.82 -6.79
C LEU A 22 -0.25 -10.76 -5.53
N LEU A 23 -0.57 -9.57 -5.03
CA LEU A 23 -1.38 -9.42 -3.83
C LEU A 23 -2.80 -9.99 -4.03
N ARG A 24 -3.42 -9.76 -5.19
CA ARG A 24 -4.73 -10.34 -5.52
C ARG A 24 -4.70 -11.86 -5.59
N SER A 25 -3.60 -12.46 -6.05
CA SER A 25 -3.41 -13.92 -6.04
C SER A 25 -3.35 -14.50 -4.63
N CYS A 26 -3.03 -13.68 -3.63
CA CYS A 26 -3.01 -14.04 -2.21
C CYS A 26 -4.33 -13.68 -1.48
N ASN A 27 -5.45 -13.53 -2.20
CA ASN A 27 -6.76 -13.14 -1.66
C ASN A 27 -6.80 -11.76 -0.96
N ILE A 28 -5.89 -10.85 -1.32
CA ILE A 28 -5.86 -9.48 -0.79
C ILE A 28 -6.56 -8.55 -1.77
N ARG A 29 -7.49 -7.72 -1.27
CA ARG A 29 -8.05 -6.63 -2.07
C ARG A 29 -6.99 -5.54 -2.21
N VAL A 30 -6.87 -4.98 -3.41
CA VAL A 30 -5.87 -3.93 -3.68
C VAL A 30 -6.56 -2.73 -4.30
N THR A 31 -6.42 -1.56 -3.66
CA THR A 31 -6.62 -0.27 -4.29
C THR A 31 -5.25 0.24 -4.71
N ALA A 32 -5.04 0.47 -6.00
CA ALA A 32 -3.75 0.92 -6.51
C ALA A 32 -3.81 2.41 -6.90
N MET A 33 -2.80 3.18 -6.55
CA MET A 33 -2.71 4.62 -6.82
C MET A 33 -1.33 4.99 -7.33
N GLU A 34 -1.29 6.08 -8.09
CA GLU A 34 -0.06 6.50 -8.77
C GLU A 34 0.85 7.36 -7.90
N GLY A 35 0.31 8.02 -6.88
CA GLY A 35 1.13 8.87 -6.03
C GLY A 35 0.54 9.21 -4.68
N PRO A 36 1.37 9.73 -3.77
CA PRO A 36 1.02 9.96 -2.37
C PRO A 36 -0.10 10.99 -2.20
N LYS A 37 -0.18 12.02 -3.05
CA LYS A 37 -1.28 13.01 -2.99
C LYS A 37 -2.66 12.37 -3.24
N GLN A 38 -2.73 11.44 -4.19
CA GLN A 38 -3.96 10.72 -4.50
C GLN A 38 -4.33 9.77 -3.35
N ALA A 39 -3.32 9.08 -2.80
CA ALA A 39 -3.46 8.21 -1.63
C ALA A 39 -4.02 8.96 -0.42
N LEU A 40 -3.41 10.09 -0.05
CA LEU A 40 -3.86 10.94 1.04
C LEU A 40 -5.29 11.43 0.80
N LYS A 41 -5.57 11.97 -0.40
CA LYS A 41 -6.93 12.40 -0.75
C LYS A 41 -7.94 11.27 -0.63
N PHE A 42 -7.60 10.06 -1.06
CA PHE A 42 -8.47 8.90 -0.94
C PHE A 42 -8.73 8.49 0.50
N LEU A 43 -7.70 8.54 1.36
CA LEU A 43 -7.82 8.25 2.78
C LEU A 43 -8.71 9.29 3.50
N TYR A 44 -8.54 10.57 3.19
CA TYR A 44 -9.35 11.65 3.77
C TYR A 44 -10.79 11.69 3.23
N MET A 45 -11.03 11.36 1.96
CA MET A 45 -12.36 11.42 1.35
C MET A 45 -13.25 10.22 1.65
N LYS A 46 -12.69 9.11 2.13
CA LYS A 46 -13.47 7.90 2.42
C LYS A 46 -13.90 7.84 3.89
N SER A 47 -15.19 7.53 4.06
CA SER A 47 -15.91 7.24 5.30
C SER A 47 -15.09 6.40 6.32
N PRO A 48 -15.35 6.49 7.65
CA PRO A 48 -14.61 5.78 8.72
C PRO A 48 -14.43 4.26 8.54
N ARG A 49 -15.15 3.65 7.59
CA ARG A 49 -14.93 2.28 7.08
C ARG A 49 -13.50 1.98 6.62
N PHE A 50 -12.72 3.00 6.26
CA PHE A 50 -11.33 2.82 5.79
C PHE A 50 -10.28 3.11 6.87
N ASN A 51 -10.68 3.61 8.05
CA ASN A 51 -9.76 3.89 9.17
C ASN A 51 -9.11 2.62 9.74
N HIS A 52 -9.67 1.44 9.46
CA HIS A 52 -9.15 0.15 9.91
C HIS A 52 -8.26 -0.55 8.88
N LEU A 53 -8.04 0.06 7.70
CA LEU A 53 -7.22 -0.54 6.66
C LEU A 53 -5.76 -0.15 6.84
N PRO A 54 -4.81 -1.10 6.93
CA PRO A 54 -3.41 -0.76 6.90
C PRO A 54 -3.05 -0.30 5.49
N VAL A 55 -2.68 0.98 5.42
CA VAL A 55 -2.08 1.56 4.24
C VAL A 55 -0.63 1.13 4.20
N VAL A 56 -0.24 0.38 3.16
CA VAL A 56 1.15 -0.04 2.95
C VAL A 56 1.63 0.48 1.62
N ILE A 57 2.69 1.30 1.65
CA ILE A 57 3.20 2.02 0.49
C ILE A 57 4.37 1.26 -0.13
N ALA A 58 4.45 1.21 -1.46
CA ALA A 58 5.57 0.62 -2.17
C ALA A 58 6.51 1.72 -2.66
N CYS A 59 7.78 1.67 -2.27
CA CYS A 59 8.77 2.68 -2.63
C CYS A 59 9.81 2.09 -3.59
N THR A 60 10.12 2.82 -4.67
CA THR A 60 11.16 2.46 -5.65
C THR A 60 12.57 2.57 -5.04
N GLU A 61 12.76 3.49 -4.10
CA GLU A 61 14.06 3.79 -3.49
C GLU A 61 13.89 4.00 -1.98
N ASP A 62 14.91 3.62 -1.20
CA ASP A 62 15.02 3.86 0.25
C ASP A 62 15.34 5.34 0.55
N ILE A 63 14.52 6.25 0.01
CA ILE A 63 14.64 7.67 0.29
C ILE A 63 13.87 7.94 1.58
N LEU A 64 14.63 8.04 2.67
CA LEU A 64 14.14 8.25 4.03
C LEU A 64 13.16 9.43 4.15
N GLU A 65 13.35 10.50 3.37
CA GLU A 65 12.44 11.65 3.34
C GLU A 65 11.05 11.33 2.75
N ARG A 66 11.00 10.50 1.69
CA ARG A 66 9.74 10.05 1.07
C ARG A 66 9.01 9.09 2.01
N ILE A 67 9.74 8.19 2.66
CA ILE A 67 9.21 7.24 3.63
C ILE A 67 8.61 8.00 4.82
N LYS A 68 9.33 8.96 5.41
CA LYS A 68 8.82 9.80 6.50
C LYS A 68 7.53 10.52 6.13
N LYS A 69 7.49 11.22 4.99
CA LYS A 69 6.28 11.91 4.52
C LYS A 69 5.07 10.98 4.38
N CYS A 70 5.32 9.73 3.99
CA CYS A 70 4.28 8.72 3.84
C CYS A 70 3.77 8.23 5.21
N LEU A 71 4.68 7.93 6.14
CA LEU A 71 4.35 7.52 7.51
C LEU A 71 3.61 8.64 8.27
N ASP A 72 4.10 9.89 8.19
CA ASP A 72 3.46 11.07 8.78
C ASP A 72 2.06 11.32 8.20
N GLY A 73 1.84 10.91 6.94
CA GLY A 73 0.57 10.96 6.24
C GLY A 73 -0.43 9.85 6.62
N GLY A 74 -0.08 8.99 7.59
CA GLY A 74 -0.94 7.90 8.08
C GLY A 74 -0.70 6.54 7.43
N ALA A 75 0.39 6.37 6.67
CA ALA A 75 0.82 5.04 6.26
C ALA A 75 1.28 4.23 7.48
N LYS A 76 0.89 2.96 7.55
CA LYS A 76 1.35 2.10 8.64
C LYS A 76 2.77 1.59 8.42
N ASP A 77 3.13 1.36 7.16
CA ASP A 77 4.42 0.81 6.79
C ASP A 77 4.76 1.04 5.30
N TYR A 78 5.98 0.68 4.91
CA TYR A 78 6.48 0.72 3.54
C TYR A 78 7.17 -0.59 3.13
N VAL A 79 7.16 -0.88 1.84
CA VAL A 79 7.91 -2.00 1.23
C VAL A 79 8.78 -1.49 0.11
N ILE A 80 10.03 -1.94 0.06
CA ILE A 80 10.93 -1.64 -1.05
C ILE A 80 10.65 -2.59 -2.21
N LYS A 81 10.59 -2.03 -3.41
CA LYS A 81 10.41 -2.80 -4.64
C LYS A 81 11.58 -3.76 -4.93
N PRO A 82 11.34 -4.86 -5.66
CA PRO A 82 10.03 -5.34 -6.08
C PRO A 82 9.30 -6.01 -4.92
N ILE A 83 7.96 -5.87 -4.86
CA ILE A 83 7.14 -6.63 -3.92
C ILE A 83 7.24 -8.11 -4.28
N LYS A 84 7.66 -8.93 -3.32
CA LYS A 84 7.77 -10.38 -3.46
C LYS A 84 6.74 -11.09 -2.60
N VAL A 85 6.46 -12.34 -2.91
CA VAL A 85 5.52 -13.18 -2.13
C VAL A 85 5.95 -13.31 -0.67
N VAL A 86 7.26 -13.31 -0.40
CA VAL A 86 7.82 -13.33 0.96
C VAL A 86 7.42 -12.10 1.81
N ASN A 87 7.04 -10.98 1.18
CA ASN A 87 6.56 -9.80 1.90
C ASN A 87 5.09 -9.96 2.33
N VAL A 88 4.32 -10.88 1.74
CA VAL A 88 2.88 -10.99 1.97
C VAL A 88 2.52 -11.31 3.43
N PRO A 89 3.14 -12.30 4.11
CA PRO A 89 2.84 -12.57 5.52
C PRO A 89 3.10 -11.35 6.42
N TYR A 90 4.18 -10.60 6.12
CA TYR A 90 4.52 -9.36 6.83
C TYR A 90 3.49 -8.25 6.58
N LEU A 91 3.05 -8.07 5.34
CA LEU A 91 1.98 -7.11 5.01
C LEU A 91 0.66 -7.43 5.72
N LEU A 92 0.36 -8.72 5.89
CA LEU A 92 -0.84 -9.18 6.57
C LEU A 92 -0.79 -9.01 8.09
N SER A 93 0.39 -8.89 8.71
CA SER A 93 0.47 -8.69 10.18
C SER A 93 -0.05 -7.33 10.64
N TYR A 94 -0.33 -6.41 9.72
CA TYR A 94 -0.87 -5.08 10.02
C TYR A 94 -2.41 -5.00 9.98
N ILE A 95 -3.08 -6.10 9.61
CA ILE A 95 -4.53 -6.25 9.38
C ILE A 95 -5.15 -7.06 10.51
#